data_AF-A0A0A0BQA6-F1
#
_entry.id   AF-A0A0A0BQA6-F1
#
_cell.length_a   1.000
_cell.length_b   1.000
_cell.length_c   1.000
_cell.angle_alpha   90.00
_cell.angle_beta   90.00
_cell.angle_gamma   90.00
#
_symmetry.space_group_name_H-M   'P 1'
#
loop_
_entity.id
_entity.type
_entity.pdbx_description
1 polymer ?
#
loop_
_entity_poly.entity_id
_entity_poly.type
_entity_poly.pdbx_seq_one_letter_code
_entity_poly.pdbx_strand_id
1 'polypeptide(L)' 'MPLTITVLGALVTLAGAAALVLAFRQGQADRPDDERLTFRRAVALLAGGSLLLLVGTVLQTSV' A
#
# COMPACT_ATOMS: atom_id res chain seq x y z
N MET A 1 20.12 -6.79 4.18
CA MET A 1 18.82 -6.80 4.87
C MET A 1 17.96 -5.55 4.61
N PRO A 2 18.48 -4.31 4.66
CA PRO A 2 17.59 -3.14 4.58
C PRO A 2 17.04 -2.89 3.16
N LEU A 3 17.80 -3.23 2.11
CA LEU A 3 17.30 -3.21 0.72
C LEU A 3 16.04 -4.05 0.52
N THR A 4 15.99 -5.25 1.12
CA THR A 4 14.82 -6.14 1.03
C THR A 4 13.58 -5.51 1.66
N ILE A 5 13.75 -4.82 2.79
CA ILE A 5 12.67 -4.09 3.47
C ILE A 5 12.16 -2.95 2.59
N THR A 6 13.07 -2.18 1.99
CA THR A 6 12.72 -1.08 1.08
C THR A 6 11.95 -1.60 -0.15
N VAL A 7 12.42 -2.69 -0.77
CA VAL A 7 11.74 -3.32 -1.93
C VAL A 7 10.35 -3.83 -1.54
N LEU A 8 10.23 -4.53 -0.41
CA LEU A 8 8.92 -5.00 0.07
C LEU A 8 7.97 -3.82 0.36
N GLY A 9 8.47 -2.77 1.00
CA GLY A 9 7.69 -1.56 1.24
C GLY A 9 7.20 -0.93 -0.07
N ALA A 10 8.07 -0.80 -1.07
CA ALA A 10 7.70 -0.29 -2.39
C ALA A 10 6.59 -1.14 -3.05
N LEU A 11 6.75 -2.46 -3.06
CA LEU A 11 5.77 -3.38 -3.65
C LEU A 11 4.41 -3.31 -2.93
N VAL A 12 4.43 -3.26 -1.60
CA VAL A 12 3.19 -3.15 -0.79
C VAL A 12 2.50 -1.80 -1.05
N THR A 13 3.25 -0.71 -1.16
CA THR A 13 2.70 0.61 -1.52
C THR A 13 2.07 0.59 -2.91
N LEU A 14 2.76 0.01 -3.91
CA LEU A 14 2.23 -0.13 -5.27
C LEU A 14 0.96 -0.99 -5.30
N ALA A 15 0.92 -2.09 -4.54
CA ALA A 15 -0.28 -2.92 -4.40
C ALA A 15 -1.45 -2.14 -3.78
N GLY A 16 -1.19 -1.31 -2.76
CA GLY A 16 -2.17 -0.41 -2.18
C GLY A 16 -2.71 0.62 -3.18
N ALA A 17 -1.84 1.22 -3.99
CA ALA A 17 -2.24 2.14 -5.05
C ALA A 17 -3.11 1.45 -6.13
N ALA A 18 -2.74 0.25 -6.56
CA ALA A 18 -3.55 -0.54 -7.49
C ALA A 18 -4.92 -0.91 -6.89
N ALA A 19 -4.97 -1.22 -5.59
CA ALA A 19 -6.22 -1.51 -4.89
C ALA A 19 -7.15 -0.28 -4.81
N LEU A 20 -6.63 0.94 -4.75
CA LEU A 20 -7.46 2.16 -4.86
C LEU A 20 -8.16 2.24 -6.22
N VAL A 21 -7.49 1.87 -7.31
CA VAL A 21 -8.09 1.83 -8.64
C VAL A 21 -9.24 0.81 -8.67
N LEU A 22 -9.08 -0.33 -8.01
CA LEU A 22 -10.15 -1.33 -7.90
C LEU A 22 -11.34 -0.82 -7.07
N ALA A 23 -11.08 -0.17 -5.93
CA ALA A 23 -12.14 0.44 -5.12
C ALA A 23 -12.91 1.50 -5.93
N PHE A 24 -12.21 2.36 -6.66
CA PHE A 24 -12.85 3.36 -7.51
C PHE A 24 -13.73 2.74 -8.60
N ARG A 25 -13.28 1.64 -9.22
CA ARG A 25 -14.09 0.89 -10.19
C ARG A 25 -15.31 0.22 -9.56
N GLN A 26 -15.22 -0.24 -8.32
CA GLN A 26 -16.35 -0.82 -7.58
C GLN A 26 -17.40 0.25 -7.24
N GLY A 27 -16.99 1.45 -6.84
CA GLY A 27 -17.91 2.57 -6.61
C GLY A 27 -18.66 2.97 -7.89
N GLN A 28 -17.97 2.98 -9.04
CA GLN A 28 -18.64 3.20 -10.33
C GLN A 28 -19.59 2.07 -10.77
N ALA A 29 -19.41 0.86 -10.23
CA ALA A 29 -20.28 -0.28 -10.49
C ALA A 29 -21.44 -0.39 -9.48
N ASP A 30 -21.65 0.64 -8.66
CA ASP A 30 -22.69 0.72 -7.62
C ASP A 30 -22.60 -0.42 -6.58
N ARG A 31 -21.36 -0.79 -6.20
CA ARG A 31 -21.05 -1.81 -5.19
C ARG A 31 -20.41 -1.17 -3.94
N PRO A 32 -21.17 -0.45 -3.10
CA PRO A 32 -20.63 0.39 -2.03
C PRO A 32 -19.98 -0.40 -0.89
N ASP A 33 -20.48 -1.61 -0.58
CA ASP A 33 -19.90 -2.44 0.48
C ASP A 33 -18.52 -2.99 0.09
N ASP A 34 -18.38 -3.46 -1.15
CA ASP A 34 -17.12 -3.93 -1.73
C ASP A 34 -16.12 -2.78 -1.85
N GLU A 35 -16.57 -1.61 -2.32
CA GLU A 35 -15.76 -0.39 -2.41
C GLU A 35 -15.16 -0.04 -1.05
N ARG A 36 -15.98 0.05 0.00
CA ARG A 36 -15.52 0.43 1.34
C ARG A 36 -14.50 -0.54 1.89
N LEU A 37 -14.74 -1.84 1.72
CA LEU A 37 -13.79 -2.87 2.16
C LEU A 37 -12.47 -2.77 1.40
N THR A 38 -12.53 -2.65 0.07
CA THR A 38 -11.35 -2.57 -0.79
C THR A 38 -10.57 -1.30 -0.54
N PHE A 39 -11.24 -0.16 -0.36
CA PHE A 39 -10.64 1.11 -0.02
C PHE A 39 -9.91 1.04 1.34
N ARG A 40 -10.53 0.49 2.38
CA ARG A 40 -9.87 0.31 3.69
C ARG A 40 -8.62 -0.55 3.59
N ARG A 41 -8.67 -1.63 2.82
CA ARG A 41 -7.50 -2.49 2.55
C ARG A 41 -6.42 -1.75 1.78
N ALA A 42 -6.80 -0.96 0.77
CA ALA A 42 -5.88 -0.15 -0.02
C ALA A 42 -5.14 0.86 0.85
N VAL A 43 -5.85 1.57 1.73
CA VAL A 43 -5.25 2.51 2.70
C VAL A 43 -4.32 1.79 3.67
N ALA A 44 -4.72 0.63 4.20
CA ALA A 44 -3.87 -0.15 5.09
C ALA A 44 -2.56 -0.61 4.40
N LEU A 45 -2.64 -1.05 3.14
CA LEU A 45 -1.47 -1.39 2.33
C LEU A 45 -0.58 -0.18 2.08
N LEU A 46 -1.15 0.96 1.69
CA LEU A 46 -0.39 2.20 1.48
C LEU A 46 0.33 2.64 2.75
N ALA A 47 -0.34 2.64 3.89
CA ALA A 47 0.25 3.01 5.18
C ALA A 47 1.36 2.03 5.57
N GLY A 48 1.10 0.72 5.48
CA GLY A 48 2.06 -0.33 5.82
C GLY A 48 3.29 -0.32 4.91
N GLY A 49 3.08 -0.21 3.59
CA GLY A 49 4.16 -0.10 2.60
C GLY A 49 5.00 1.16 2.77
N SER A 50 4.37 2.31 3.05
CA SER A 50 5.06 3.56 3.32
C SER A 50 5.90 3.49 4.59
N LEU A 51 5.39 2.84 5.64
CA LEU A 51 6.14 2.62 6.88
C LEU A 51 7.35 1.71 6.64
N LEU A 52 7.19 0.62 5.89
CA LEU A 52 8.30 -0.27 5.53
C LEU A 52 9.35 0.44 4.68
N LEU A 53 8.93 1.27 3.72
CA LEU A 53 9.85 2.12 2.95
C LEU A 53 10.65 3.05 3.85
N LEU A 54 9.99 3.72 4.79
CA LEU A 54 10.64 4.62 5.74
C LEU A 54 11.66 3.85 6.59
N VAL A 55 11.26 2.73 7.19
CA VAL A 55 12.15 1.90 8.01
C VAL A 55 13.35 1.39 7.20
N GLY A 56 13.10 0.86 6.01
CA GLY A 56 14.17 0.40 5.11
C GLY A 56 15.15 1.51 4.76
N THR A 57 14.64 2.69 4.42
CA THR A 57 15.45 3.87 4.07
C THR A 57 16.29 4.34 5.25
N VAL A 58 15.69 4.49 6.44
CA VAL A 58 16.42 4.89 7.66
C VAL A 58 17.54 3.90 7.95
N LEU A 59 17.25 2.60 7.94
CA LEU A 59 18.26 1.56 8.16
C LEU A 59 19.37 1.54 7.10
N GLN A 60 19.09 1.91 5.84
CA GLN A 60 20.14 2.06 4.82
C GLN A 60 21.03 3.28 5.07
N THR A 61 20.48 4.37 5.61
CA THR A 61 21.22 5.62 5.86
C THR A 61 21.93 5.67 7.22
N SER A 62 21.54 4.82 8.16
CA SER A 62 22.13 4.75 9.52
C SER A 62 23.27 3.74 9.65
N VAL A 63 23.69 3.10 8.56
CA VAL A 63 24.81 2.15 8.46
C VAL A 63 25.87 2.73 7.55
#